data_AF-A0A4R8RF84-F1
#
_entry.id   AF-A0A4R8RF84-F1
#
_cell.length_a   1.000
_cell.length_b   1.000
_cell.length_c   1.000
_cell.angle_alpha   90.00
_cell.angle_beta   90.00
_cell.angle_gamma   90.00
#
_symmetry.space_group_name_H-M   'P 1'
#
loop_
_entity.id
_entity.type
_entity.pdbx_description
1 polymer ?
#
loop_
_entity_poly.entity_id
_entity_poly.type
_entity_poly.pdbx_seq_one_letter_code
_entity_poly.pdbx_strand_id
1 'polypeptide(L)'
;MTRVGVDRVLRYAFDLAQSRPRKRLTSATKSNGISITMPYWDSRVQEMANKYPDVNLDKYHMDILTAHFVQHPDMFDVVVGSNLFGDILSDLGPACTGTIGIAPSANVNPDGKFPSLFEPVHGSAPDIYGRGIANPVGMIWAGQMLLQHYGYTDAASLVLKAIENVLARSEASVMTPDLGGKGNIEGFGQAIEAEIITLGQK
;
A
#
# COMPACT_ATOMS: atom_id res chain seq x y z
N MET A 1 0.48 -18.26 14.74
CA MET A 1 1.55 -17.25 14.62
C MET A 1 2.85 -17.86 15.12
N THR A 2 3.97 -17.65 14.45
CA THR A 2 5.30 -18.12 14.90
C THR A 2 6.17 -16.93 15.27
N ARG A 3 7.10 -17.11 16.22
CA ARG A 3 8.04 -16.04 16.61
C ARG A 3 8.80 -15.50 15.40
N VAL A 4 9.35 -16.39 14.57
CA VAL A 4 10.11 -16.02 13.38
C VAL A 4 9.27 -15.19 12.41
N GLY A 5 8.03 -15.59 12.15
CA GLY A 5 7.15 -14.87 11.22
C GLY A 5 6.74 -13.49 11.75
N VAL A 6 6.35 -13.42 13.03
CA VAL A 6 5.92 -12.17 13.69
C VAL A 6 7.09 -11.20 13.80
N ASP A 7 8.24 -11.63 14.32
CA ASP A 7 9.40 -10.76 14.49
C ASP A 7 9.93 -10.24 13.15
N ARG A 8 9.84 -11.03 12.08
CA ARG A 8 10.26 -10.60 10.74
C ARG A 8 9.41 -9.46 10.20
N VAL A 9 8.08 -9.56 10.27
CA VAL A 9 7.18 -8.50 9.77
C VAL A 9 7.25 -7.27 10.67
N LEU A 10 7.36 -7.45 11.98
CA LEU A 10 7.51 -6.33 12.92
C LEU A 10 8.81 -5.57 12.66
N ARG A 11 9.95 -6.28 12.54
CA ARG A 11 11.23 -5.64 12.22
C ARG A 11 11.12 -4.80 10.95
N TYR A 12 10.58 -5.37 9.88
CA TYR A 12 10.38 -4.63 8.62
C TYR A 12 9.49 -3.39 8.80
N ALA A 13 8.39 -3.50 9.54
CA ALA A 13 7.49 -2.38 9.79
C ALA A 13 8.13 -1.28 10.64
N PHE A 14 8.92 -1.64 11.65
CA PHE A 14 9.69 -0.69 12.46
C PHE A 14 10.81 -0.01 11.66
N ASP A 15 11.57 -0.77 10.87
CA ASP A 15 12.59 -0.23 9.96
C ASP A 15 11.96 0.77 8.98
N LEU A 16 10.82 0.40 8.37
CA LEU A 16 10.08 1.28 7.47
C LEU A 16 9.59 2.53 8.20
N ALA A 17 8.98 2.41 9.38
CA ALA A 17 8.53 3.56 10.15
C ALA A 17 9.69 4.48 10.52
N GLN A 18 10.83 3.93 10.94
CA GLN A 18 12.02 4.70 11.30
C GLN A 18 12.61 5.47 10.12
N SER A 19 12.50 4.92 8.90
CA SER A 19 12.95 5.59 7.67
C SER A 19 12.07 6.76 7.24
N ARG A 20 10.84 6.86 7.77
CA ARG A 20 9.84 7.85 7.34
C ARG A 20 9.86 9.10 8.24
N PRO A 21 9.53 10.29 7.70
CA PRO A 21 9.61 11.54 8.46
C PRO A 21 8.79 11.56 9.76
N ARG A 22 7.61 10.92 9.76
CA ARG A 22 6.73 10.91 10.94
C ARG A 22 7.17 9.94 12.03
N LYS A 23 8.06 8.98 11.72
CA LYS A 23 8.55 7.94 12.62
C LYS A 23 7.42 7.32 13.47
N ARG A 24 6.31 6.92 12.82
CA ARG A 24 5.11 6.43 13.51
C ARG A 24 4.69 5.06 12.99
N LEU A 25 4.48 4.12 13.91
CA LEU A 25 3.99 2.78 13.64
C LEU A 25 2.71 2.51 14.44
N THR A 26 1.68 2.02 13.77
CA THR A 26 0.43 1.55 14.39
C THR A 26 0.33 0.04 14.29
N SER A 27 0.15 -0.64 15.43
CA SER A 27 -0.10 -2.09 15.48
C SER A 27 -1.61 -2.39 15.52
N ALA A 28 -2.11 -3.09 14.50
CA ALA A 28 -3.47 -3.61 14.44
C ALA A 28 -3.58 -4.90 15.27
N THR A 29 -4.51 -4.96 16.23
CA THR A 29 -4.71 -6.12 17.10
C THR A 29 -6.18 -6.42 17.34
N LYS A 30 -6.49 -7.59 17.91
CA LYS A 30 -7.81 -7.89 18.49
C LYS A 30 -7.68 -8.69 19.77
N SER A 31 -6.73 -8.30 20.62
CA SER A 31 -6.36 -9.02 21.85
C SER A 31 -7.45 -9.07 22.93
N ASN A 32 -8.51 -8.29 22.80
CA ASN A 32 -9.70 -8.39 23.66
C ASN A 32 -10.65 -9.56 23.25
N GLY A 33 -10.67 -9.93 21.97
CA GLY A 33 -11.53 -11.02 21.47
C GLY A 33 -10.77 -12.31 21.14
N ILE A 34 -9.52 -12.20 20.67
CA ILE A 34 -8.67 -13.33 20.30
C ILE A 34 -7.65 -13.56 21.42
N SER A 35 -7.99 -14.40 22.39
CA SER A 35 -7.32 -14.48 23.69
C SER A 35 -5.91 -15.07 23.71
N ILE A 36 -5.42 -15.69 22.63
CA ILE A 36 -4.10 -16.33 22.59
C ILE A 36 -3.16 -15.64 21.60
N THR A 37 -3.52 -15.63 20.32
CA THR A 37 -2.60 -15.19 19.26
C THR A 37 -2.40 -13.67 19.24
N MET A 38 -3.41 -12.88 19.60
CA MET A 38 -3.28 -11.41 19.62
C MET A 38 -2.57 -10.88 20.87
N PRO A 39 -2.77 -11.41 22.09
CA PRO A 39 -1.87 -11.10 23.20
C PRO A 39 -0.42 -11.50 22.92
N TYR A 40 -0.20 -12.63 22.24
CA TYR A 40 1.14 -13.00 21.78
C TYR A 40 1.70 -11.95 20.80
N TRP A 41 0.94 -11.55 19.78
CA TRP A 41 1.32 -10.48 18.86
C TRP A 41 1.69 -9.18 19.61
N ASP A 42 0.81 -8.71 20.50
CA ASP A 42 1.03 -7.52 21.33
C ASP A 42 2.34 -7.62 22.12
N SER A 43 2.65 -8.78 22.71
CA SER A 43 3.91 -8.99 23.43
C SER A 43 5.14 -8.89 22.51
N ARG A 44 5.06 -9.40 21.27
CA ARG A 44 6.16 -9.31 20.30
C ARG A 44 6.37 -7.87 19.82
N VAL A 45 5.29 -7.13 19.61
CA VAL A 45 5.33 -5.70 19.25
C VAL A 45 6.08 -4.91 20.32
N GLN A 46 5.72 -5.11 21.59
CA GLN A 46 6.37 -4.43 22.72
C GLN A 46 7.86 -4.81 22.84
N GLU A 47 8.20 -6.09 22.66
CA GLU A 47 9.61 -6.51 22.68
C GLU A 47 10.43 -5.88 21.55
N MET A 48 9.86 -5.79 20.34
CA MET A 48 10.53 -5.17 19.19
C MET A 48 10.70 -3.66 19.40
N ALA A 49 9.70 -2.98 19.96
CA ALA A 49 9.71 -1.54 20.19
C ALA A 49 10.92 -1.06 21.00
N ASN A 50 11.43 -1.89 21.93
CA ASN A 50 12.64 -1.59 22.70
C ASN A 50 13.89 -1.35 21.84
N LYS A 51 13.90 -1.82 20.58
CA LYS A 51 15.00 -1.62 19.62
C LYS A 51 14.86 -0.35 18.78
N TYR A 52 13.70 0.32 18.85
CA TYR A 52 13.35 1.48 18.02
C TYR A 52 12.81 2.63 18.89
N PRO A 53 13.62 3.19 19.81
CA PRO A 53 13.16 4.21 20.77
C PRO A 53 12.64 5.50 20.11
N ASP A 54 13.06 5.78 18.87
CA ASP A 54 12.66 6.97 18.11
C ASP A 54 11.34 6.79 17.34
N VAL A 55 10.74 5.58 17.35
CA VAL A 55 9.49 5.29 16.62
C VAL A 55 8.32 5.39 17.60
N ASN A 56 7.40 6.31 17.32
CA ASN A 56 6.15 6.45 18.05
C ASN A 56 5.25 5.25 17.73
N LEU A 57 4.94 4.43 18.74
CA LEU A 57 4.13 3.23 18.60
C LEU A 57 2.72 3.43 19.16
N ASP A 58 1.71 3.23 18.31
CA ASP A 58 0.31 3.11 18.73
C ASP A 58 -0.19 1.68 18.58
N LYS A 59 -1.26 1.36 19.31
CA LYS A 59 -1.98 0.09 19.20
C LYS A 59 -3.46 0.36 19.17
N TYR A 60 -4.14 -0.15 18.14
CA TYR A 60 -5.59 -0.08 18.03
C TYR A 60 -6.19 -1.47 17.85
N HIS A 61 -7.37 -1.65 18.44
CA HIS A 61 -8.18 -2.82 18.09
C HIS A 61 -8.75 -2.67 16.67
N MET A 62 -8.86 -3.79 15.95
CA MET A 62 -9.24 -3.81 14.53
C MET A 62 -10.53 -3.03 14.23
N ASP A 63 -11.53 -3.11 15.12
CA ASP A 63 -12.81 -2.41 15.01
C ASP A 63 -12.68 -0.88 15.07
N ILE A 64 -11.96 -0.35 16.06
CA ILE A 64 -11.77 1.11 16.14
C ILE A 64 -10.75 1.60 15.09
N LEU A 65 -9.79 0.75 14.72
CA LEU A 65 -8.82 1.06 13.67
C LEU A 65 -9.51 1.27 12.32
N THR A 66 -10.44 0.40 11.93
CA THR A 66 -11.20 0.58 10.69
C THR A 66 -12.08 1.83 10.73
N ALA A 67 -12.70 2.14 11.88
CA ALA A 67 -13.44 3.40 12.04
C ALA A 67 -12.54 4.64 11.87
N HIS A 68 -11.32 4.61 12.43
CA HIS A 68 -10.36 5.69 12.28
C HIS A 68 -9.79 5.82 10.87
N PHE A 69 -9.65 4.72 10.10
CA PHE A 69 -9.31 4.81 8.68
C PHE A 69 -10.32 5.67 7.90
N VAL A 70 -11.60 5.60 8.28
CA VAL A 70 -12.66 6.41 7.66
C VAL A 70 -12.68 7.84 8.20
N GLN A 71 -12.59 8.00 9.53
CA GLN A 71 -12.82 9.29 10.19
C GLN A 71 -11.58 10.18 10.26
N HIS A 72 -10.40 9.58 10.45
CA HIS A 72 -9.14 10.24 10.75
C HIS A 72 -7.94 9.56 10.04
N PRO A 73 -7.99 9.37 8.71
CA PRO A 73 -6.93 8.65 7.98
C PRO A 73 -5.55 9.32 8.10
N ASP A 74 -5.51 10.64 8.29
CA ASP A 74 -4.29 11.45 8.43
C ASP A 74 -3.47 11.12 9.69
N MET A 75 -4.05 10.41 10.65
CA MET A 75 -3.34 9.97 11.86
C MET A 75 -2.28 8.90 11.57
N PHE A 76 -2.43 8.11 10.49
CA PHE A 76 -1.61 6.92 10.24
C PHE A 76 -0.42 7.20 9.33
N ASP A 77 0.64 6.40 9.48
CA ASP A 77 1.82 6.43 8.62
C ASP A 77 2.23 5.01 8.19
N VAL A 78 2.76 4.20 9.12
CA VAL A 78 2.93 2.77 8.91
C VAL A 78 1.94 2.02 9.78
N VAL A 79 1.20 1.07 9.19
CA VAL A 79 0.29 0.18 9.92
C VAL A 79 0.74 -1.26 9.72
N VAL A 80 0.94 -1.98 10.82
CA VAL A 80 1.32 -3.40 10.79
C VAL A 80 0.18 -4.25 11.35
N GLY A 81 -0.19 -5.29 10.62
CA GLY A 81 -1.24 -6.22 11.00
C GLY A 81 -0.87 -7.68 10.69
N SER A 82 -1.66 -8.60 11.25
CA SER A 82 -1.61 -10.01 10.82
C SER A 82 -2.12 -10.16 9.38
N ASN A 83 -1.92 -11.33 8.76
CA ASN A 83 -2.33 -11.58 7.37
C ASN A 83 -3.78 -11.11 7.08
N LEU A 84 -4.77 -11.58 7.85
CA LEU A 84 -6.17 -11.20 7.68
C LEU A 84 -6.46 -9.72 7.98
N PHE A 85 -5.76 -9.12 8.95
CA PHE A 85 -5.97 -7.70 9.27
C PHE A 85 -5.35 -6.80 8.20
N GLY A 86 -4.18 -7.17 7.68
CA GLY A 86 -3.54 -6.51 6.56
C GLY A 86 -4.46 -6.51 5.35
N ASP A 87 -4.98 -7.67 4.96
CA ASP A 87 -5.91 -7.86 3.83
C ASP A 87 -7.11 -6.91 3.89
N ILE A 88 -7.82 -6.88 5.04
CA ILE A 88 -8.96 -5.97 5.24
C ILE A 88 -8.55 -4.49 5.18
N LEU A 89 -7.44 -4.12 5.82
CA LEU A 89 -7.01 -2.71 5.88
C LEU A 89 -6.48 -2.22 4.54
N SER A 90 -5.82 -3.09 3.76
CA SER A 90 -5.28 -2.75 2.44
C SER A 90 -6.37 -2.54 1.39
N ASP A 91 -7.58 -3.08 1.59
CA ASP A 91 -8.75 -2.74 0.78
C ASP A 91 -9.48 -1.51 1.30
N LEU A 92 -9.63 -1.39 2.63
CA LEU A 92 -10.31 -0.27 3.27
C LEU A 92 -9.62 1.07 2.99
N GLY A 93 -8.29 1.12 3.09
CA GLY A 93 -7.52 2.35 2.86
C GLY A 93 -7.79 2.97 1.49
N PRO A 94 -7.54 2.24 0.39
CA PRO A 94 -7.85 2.69 -0.97
C PRO A 94 -9.32 3.06 -1.16
N ALA A 95 -10.25 2.29 -0.61
CA ALA A 95 -11.68 2.60 -0.67
C ALA A 95 -12.00 3.96 0.00
N CYS A 96 -11.38 4.28 1.13
CA CYS A 96 -11.50 5.60 1.76
C CYS A 96 -10.95 6.75 0.89
N THR A 97 -10.00 6.46 -0.01
CA THR A 97 -9.41 7.43 -0.93
C THR A 97 -10.06 7.49 -2.31
N GLY A 98 -11.09 6.67 -2.56
CA GLY A 98 -11.95 6.75 -3.74
C GLY A 98 -12.07 5.46 -4.54
N THR A 99 -11.00 4.69 -4.71
CA THR A 99 -11.02 3.43 -5.48
C THR A 99 -9.90 2.47 -5.04
N ILE A 100 -10.18 1.17 -5.10
CA ILE A 100 -9.16 0.11 -4.91
C ILE A 100 -8.28 -0.03 -6.17
N GLY A 101 -8.76 0.40 -7.34
CA GLY A 101 -8.08 0.21 -8.63
C GLY A 101 -6.70 0.88 -8.76
N ILE A 102 -6.37 1.82 -7.87
CA ILE A 102 -5.08 2.50 -7.87
C ILE A 102 -4.04 1.86 -6.93
N ALA A 103 -4.45 0.93 -6.06
CA ALA A 103 -3.62 0.46 -4.95
C ALA A 103 -2.53 -0.55 -5.41
N PRO A 104 -1.23 -0.22 -5.31
CA PRO A 104 -0.16 -1.16 -5.60
C PRO A 104 0.18 -1.99 -4.36
N SER A 105 0.88 -3.12 -4.56
CA SER A 105 1.43 -3.92 -3.48
C SER A 105 2.79 -4.53 -3.84
N ALA A 106 3.53 -4.92 -2.80
CA ALA A 106 4.79 -5.63 -2.92
C ALA A 106 4.89 -6.76 -1.89
N ASN A 107 5.01 -7.98 -2.38
CA ASN A 107 5.36 -9.17 -1.62
C ASN A 107 6.88 -9.28 -1.55
N VAL A 108 7.46 -8.59 -0.56
CA VAL A 108 8.92 -8.47 -0.43
C VAL A 108 9.52 -9.70 0.25
N ASN A 109 10.59 -10.25 -0.32
CA ASN A 109 11.50 -11.16 0.36
C ASN A 109 12.70 -10.34 0.89
N PRO A 110 12.72 -9.95 2.19
CA PRO A 110 13.63 -8.91 2.66
C PRO A 110 15.11 -9.29 2.66
N ASP A 111 15.43 -10.59 2.67
CA ASP A 111 16.80 -11.10 2.59
C ASP A 111 17.29 -11.30 1.15
N GLY A 112 16.42 -11.08 0.15
CA GLY A 112 16.75 -11.21 -1.27
C GLY A 112 17.11 -12.62 -1.71
N LYS A 113 16.85 -13.64 -0.88
CA LYS A 113 17.14 -15.04 -1.20
C LYS A 113 16.26 -15.57 -2.34
N PHE A 114 15.06 -15.02 -2.46
CA PHE A 114 14.08 -15.33 -3.50
C PHE A 114 13.59 -14.02 -4.12
N PRO A 115 13.08 -14.05 -5.37
CA PRO A 115 12.52 -12.85 -5.98
C PRO A 115 11.34 -12.32 -5.17
N SER A 116 11.30 -11.00 -4.98
CA SER A 116 10.10 -10.28 -4.53
C SER A 116 9.07 -10.24 -5.67
N LEU A 117 7.78 -10.15 -5.33
CA LEU A 117 6.68 -10.04 -6.29
C LEU A 117 5.96 -8.70 -6.11
N PHE A 118 5.60 -8.05 -7.21
CA PHE A 118 4.91 -6.75 -7.22
C PHE A 118 3.63 -6.90 -8.03
N GLU A 119 2.49 -6.57 -7.43
CA GLU A 119 1.17 -6.77 -8.02
C GLU A 119 0.17 -5.73 -7.49
N PRO A 120 -0.94 -5.47 -8.18
CA PRO A 120 -2.04 -4.67 -7.63
C PRO A 120 -2.66 -5.34 -6.41
N VAL A 121 -3.26 -4.56 -5.51
CA VAL A 121 -4.06 -5.12 -4.40
C VAL A 121 -5.33 -5.79 -4.91
N HIS A 122 -5.97 -5.18 -5.92
CA HIS A 122 -7.25 -5.67 -6.43
C HIS A 122 -7.14 -7.06 -7.09
N GLY A 123 -8.22 -7.83 -7.03
CA GLY A 123 -8.32 -9.14 -7.68
C GLY A 123 -8.57 -9.06 -9.19
N SER A 124 -9.03 -10.17 -9.77
CA SER A 124 -9.24 -10.34 -11.22
C SER A 124 -10.44 -9.60 -11.81
N ALA A 125 -11.33 -9.06 -10.97
CA ALA A 125 -12.56 -8.35 -11.34
C ALA A 125 -13.34 -9.00 -12.52
N PRO A 126 -13.82 -10.25 -12.39
CA PRO A 126 -14.43 -11.00 -13.51
C PRO A 126 -15.68 -10.35 -14.09
N ASP A 127 -16.38 -9.54 -13.29
CA ASP A 127 -17.55 -8.78 -13.67
C ASP A 127 -17.25 -7.71 -14.73
N ILE A 128 -16.05 -7.13 -14.74
CA ILE A 128 -15.60 -6.12 -15.73
C ILE A 128 -14.56 -6.64 -16.73
N TYR A 129 -14.09 -7.87 -16.57
CA TYR A 129 -13.13 -8.48 -17.50
C TYR A 129 -13.63 -8.43 -18.95
N GLY A 130 -12.73 -8.08 -19.88
CA GLY A 130 -13.03 -7.94 -21.31
C GLY A 130 -13.80 -6.67 -21.70
N ARG A 131 -14.18 -5.81 -20.75
CA ARG A 131 -14.91 -4.55 -21.05
C ARG A 131 -13.99 -3.36 -21.33
N GLY A 132 -12.68 -3.50 -21.10
CA GLY A 132 -11.70 -2.43 -21.33
C GLY A 132 -11.76 -1.26 -20.34
N ILE A 133 -12.47 -1.40 -19.21
CA ILE A 133 -12.71 -0.32 -18.24
C ILE A 133 -11.92 -0.45 -16.93
N ALA A 134 -11.05 -1.45 -16.81
CA ALA A 134 -10.22 -1.62 -15.62
C ALA A 134 -9.20 -0.47 -15.49
N ASN A 135 -8.98 -0.02 -14.26
CA ASN A 135 -8.02 1.01 -13.94
C ASN A 135 -6.59 0.45 -13.98
N PRO A 136 -5.68 0.93 -14.84
CA PRO A 136 -4.32 0.39 -14.94
C PRO A 136 -3.37 0.88 -13.83
N VAL A 137 -3.76 1.90 -13.05
CA VAL A 137 -2.85 2.60 -12.14
C VAL A 137 -2.24 1.66 -11.09
N GLY A 138 -3.02 0.76 -10.48
CA GLY A 138 -2.49 -0.19 -9.48
C GLY A 138 -1.35 -1.06 -10.04
N MET A 139 -1.47 -1.50 -11.29
CA MET A 139 -0.43 -2.31 -11.95
C MET A 139 0.81 -1.48 -12.32
N ILE A 140 0.60 -0.28 -12.87
CA ILE A 140 1.71 0.61 -13.23
C ILE A 140 2.48 1.03 -11.96
N TRP A 141 1.77 1.34 -10.89
CA TRP A 141 2.37 1.72 -9.61
C TRP A 141 3.06 0.52 -8.93
N ALA A 142 2.56 -0.71 -9.08
CA ALA A 142 3.32 -1.91 -8.66
C ALA A 142 4.66 -2.02 -9.43
N GLY A 143 4.67 -1.71 -10.73
CA GLY A 143 5.90 -1.61 -11.52
C GLY A 143 6.85 -0.50 -11.02
N GLN A 144 6.31 0.63 -10.58
CA GLN A 144 7.09 1.67 -9.92
C GLN A 144 7.74 1.19 -8.62
N MET A 145 7.00 0.44 -7.78
CA MET A 145 7.54 -0.14 -6.55
C MET A 145 8.68 -1.13 -6.84
N LEU A 146 8.59 -1.89 -7.93
CA LEU A 146 9.66 -2.77 -8.40
C LEU A 146 10.92 -1.98 -8.72
N LEU A 147 10.81 -0.90 -9.51
CA LEU A 147 11.94 -0.04 -9.86
C LEU A 147 12.60 0.52 -8.59
N GLN A 148 11.78 1.02 -7.66
CA GLN A 148 12.25 1.53 -6.38
C GLN A 148 12.99 0.47 -5.56
N HIS A 149 12.46 -0.77 -5.51
CA HIS A 149 13.05 -1.88 -4.76
C HIS A 149 14.44 -2.27 -5.26
N TYR A 150 14.67 -2.19 -6.57
CA TYR A 150 15.97 -2.50 -7.18
C TYR A 150 16.89 -1.27 -7.33
N GLY A 151 16.53 -0.13 -6.74
CA GLY A 151 17.39 1.05 -6.69
C GLY A 151 17.31 1.98 -7.91
N TYR A 152 16.41 1.71 -8.86
CA TYR A 152 16.15 2.59 -10.02
C TYR A 152 15.27 3.78 -9.60
N THR A 153 15.75 4.57 -8.65
CA THR A 153 15.00 5.62 -7.96
C THR A 153 14.55 6.76 -8.88
N ASP A 154 15.37 7.16 -9.84
CA ASP A 154 14.99 8.19 -10.83
C ASP A 154 13.83 7.72 -11.71
N ALA A 155 13.92 6.50 -12.24
CA ALA A 155 12.85 5.91 -13.06
C ALA A 155 11.57 5.71 -12.24
N ALA A 156 11.69 5.23 -10.99
CA ALA A 156 10.57 5.07 -10.09
C ALA A 156 9.89 6.42 -9.79
N SER A 157 10.68 7.49 -9.60
CA SER A 157 10.18 8.84 -9.36
C SER A 157 9.45 9.40 -10.58
N LEU A 158 9.97 9.16 -11.79
CA LEU A 158 9.31 9.56 -13.05
C LEU A 158 7.95 8.89 -13.22
N VAL A 159 7.86 7.57 -12.98
CA VAL A 159 6.59 6.83 -13.10
C VAL A 159 5.56 7.35 -12.09
N LEU A 160 5.94 7.51 -10.82
CA LEU A 160 5.04 8.04 -9.80
C LEU A 160 4.57 9.46 -10.17
N LYS A 161 5.50 10.30 -10.63
CA LYS A 161 5.16 11.67 -11.02
C LYS A 161 4.20 11.73 -12.21
N ALA A 162 4.36 10.83 -13.17
CA ALA A 162 3.46 10.73 -14.31
C ALA A 162 2.05 10.30 -13.89
N ILE A 163 1.94 9.30 -13.00
CA ILE A 163 0.66 8.87 -12.42
C ILE A 163 -0.03 10.06 -11.72
N GLU A 164 0.70 10.77 -10.85
CA GLU A 164 0.19 11.96 -10.15
C GLU A 164 -0.30 13.04 -11.13
N ASN A 165 0.51 13.38 -12.13
CA ASN A 165 0.20 14.44 -13.08
C ASN A 165 -1.04 14.10 -13.91
N VAL A 166 -1.17 12.86 -14.40
CA VAL A 166 -2.33 12.43 -15.20
C VAL A 166 -3.60 12.39 -14.35
N LEU A 167 -3.54 11.88 -13.12
CA LEU A 167 -4.67 11.91 -12.18
C LEU A 167 -5.08 13.35 -11.84
N ALA A 168 -4.11 14.24 -11.59
CA ALA A 168 -4.35 15.63 -11.23
C ALA A 168 -5.03 16.45 -12.33
N ARG A 169 -4.88 16.07 -13.61
CA ARG A 169 -5.62 16.71 -14.72
C ARG A 169 -7.11 16.41 -14.68
N SER A 170 -7.51 15.29 -14.07
CA SER A 170 -8.92 14.90 -13.90
C SER A 170 -9.71 14.91 -15.23
N GLU A 171 -9.05 14.54 -16.32
CA GLU A 171 -9.66 14.52 -17.65
C GLU A 171 -10.67 13.38 -17.76
N ALA A 172 -11.96 13.72 -17.92
CA ALA A 172 -13.03 12.73 -17.98
C ALA A 172 -12.87 11.72 -19.12
N SER A 173 -12.18 12.07 -20.22
CA SER A 173 -11.88 11.17 -21.33
C SER A 173 -10.77 10.16 -21.04
N VAL A 174 -9.95 10.42 -20.01
CA VAL A 174 -8.80 9.58 -19.63
C VAL A 174 -9.15 8.73 -18.41
N MET A 175 -9.77 9.32 -17.38
CA MET A 175 -10.13 8.64 -16.14
C MET A 175 -11.08 7.48 -16.40
N THR A 176 -10.81 6.31 -15.83
CA THR A 176 -11.68 5.13 -15.90
C THR A 176 -12.95 5.31 -15.05
N PRO A 177 -14.00 4.49 -15.26
CA PRO A 177 -15.28 4.65 -14.58
C PRO A 177 -15.23 4.61 -13.05
N ASP A 178 -14.28 3.86 -12.46
CA ASP A 178 -14.07 3.81 -11.01
C ASP A 178 -13.58 5.14 -10.42
N LEU A 179 -13.00 6.01 -11.25
CA LEU A 179 -12.62 7.38 -10.93
C LEU A 179 -13.67 8.42 -11.40
N GLY A 180 -14.85 7.96 -11.83
CA GLY A 180 -15.94 8.83 -12.31
C GLY A 180 -15.78 9.35 -13.74
N GLY A 181 -14.81 8.83 -14.49
CA GLY A 181 -14.59 9.20 -15.89
C GLY A 181 -15.29 8.31 -16.91
N LYS A 182 -14.93 8.49 -18.18
CA LYS A 182 -15.44 7.78 -19.37
C LYS A 182 -14.30 7.17 -20.21
N GLY A 183 -13.08 7.17 -19.67
CA GLY A 183 -11.91 6.59 -20.30
C GLY A 183 -11.90 5.07 -20.24
N ASN A 184 -10.86 4.49 -20.85
CA ASN A 184 -10.63 3.06 -20.92
C ASN A 184 -9.17 2.75 -20.53
N ILE A 185 -8.88 1.46 -20.30
CA ILE A 185 -7.58 1.00 -19.83
C ILE A 185 -6.42 1.41 -20.75
N GLU A 186 -6.62 1.32 -22.06
CA GLU A 186 -5.59 1.64 -23.06
C GLU A 186 -5.28 3.13 -23.09
N GLY A 187 -6.32 3.98 -23.17
CA GLY A 187 -6.17 5.43 -23.20
C GLY A 187 -5.57 5.98 -21.92
N PHE A 188 -5.90 5.41 -20.76
CA PHE A 188 -5.30 5.81 -19.50
C PHE A 188 -3.82 5.37 -19.43
N GLY A 189 -3.50 4.14 -19.85
CA GLY A 189 -2.11 3.69 -19.96
C GLY A 189 -1.27 4.57 -20.88
N GLN A 190 -1.78 4.91 -22.07
CA GLN A 190 -1.12 5.80 -23.03
C GLN A 190 -0.91 7.22 -22.48
N ALA A 191 -1.88 7.75 -21.73
CA ALA A 191 -1.73 9.06 -21.11
C ALA A 191 -0.57 9.09 -20.08
N ILE A 192 -0.42 8.01 -19.30
CA ILE A 192 0.69 7.88 -18.34
C ILE A 192 2.01 7.70 -19.09
N GLU A 193 2.07 6.85 -20.12
CA GLU A 193 3.26 6.66 -20.94
C GLU A 193 3.75 7.98 -21.57
N ALA A 194 2.84 8.73 -22.20
CA ALA A 194 3.15 10.03 -22.79
C ALA A 194 3.70 11.03 -21.76
N GLU A 195 3.17 11.00 -20.53
CA GLU A 195 3.66 11.84 -19.45
C GLU A 195 5.05 11.43 -18.96
N ILE A 196 5.35 10.13 -18.88
CA ILE A 196 6.70 9.63 -18.57
C ILE A 196 7.70 10.14 -19.61
N ILE A 197 7.37 10.02 -20.90
CA ILE A 197 8.23 10.48 -22.00
C ILE A 197 8.47 12.00 -21.90
N THR A 198 7.41 12.77 -21.64
CA THR A 198 7.50 14.23 -21.49
C THR A 198 8.39 14.64 -20.32
N LEU A 199 8.28 13.94 -19.18
CA LEU A 199 9.10 14.21 -18.00
C LEU A 199 10.56 13.81 -18.20
N GLY A 200 10.84 12.71 -18.90
CA GLY A 200 12.21 12.24 -19.16
C GLY A 200 12.99 13.05 -20.20
N GLN A 201 12.33 13.95 -20.93
CA GLN A 201 12.97 14.86 -21.90
C GLN A 201 13.41 16.20 -21.28
N LYS A 202 13.01 16.49 -20.03
CA LYS A 202 13.39 17.70 -19.29
C LYS A 202 14.65 17.46 -18.47
#